data_AF-A0A9P9J2S9-F1
#
_entry.id   AF-A0A9P9J2S9-F1
#
_cell.length_a   1.000
_cell.length_b   1.000
_cell.length_c   1.000
_cell.angle_alpha   90.00
_cell.angle_beta   90.00
_cell.angle_gamma   90.00
#
_symmetry.space_group_name_H-M   'P 1'
#
loop_
_entity.id
_entity.type
_entity.pdbx_description
1 polymer ?
#
loop_
_entity_poly.entity_id
_entity_poly.type
_entity_poly.pdbx_seq_one_letter_code
_entity_poly.pdbx_strand_id
1 'polypeptide(L)'
;MADVVVAKKISPIMVSFDGEGNGYRKYIMPLAYVDPLINQALCATAAFHLGQHMPHLLPFAEKTRAVIIGNLRERASCVNALDDATWAVIHTLILGDLFTGSEEVVSLYHSLTSFIAARGTAGAKSPLAQFLYIQAQLYSFFANSMLADYEDISAATRRYLNESTSDAGPSVQDSHELPQNLDVHCITQEIYLLRMESRVVPAYQDRMTGLLRQLRGLLEHSEHRPDSQTLAWPCFLGAIESESRSRDDHRFFANYLRHIWKTTGPKTIPKTLDRVTTGWERKALGGWVEQSLGGCH
;
A
#
# COMPACT_ATOMS: atom_id res chain seq x y z
N MET A 1 -0.50 -24.38 6.93
CA MET A 1 0.75 -23.98 6.24
C MET A 1 0.66 -22.54 5.74
N ALA A 2 -0.40 -22.15 5.01
CA ALA A 2 -0.64 -20.76 4.60
C ALA A 2 -0.59 -19.78 5.78
N ASP A 3 -1.26 -20.10 6.89
CA ASP A 3 -1.27 -19.27 8.11
C ASP A 3 0.13 -18.95 8.65
N VAL A 4 1.06 -19.92 8.59
CA VAL A 4 2.44 -19.73 9.06
C VAL A 4 3.21 -18.81 8.13
N VAL A 5 3.03 -18.97 6.81
CA VAL A 5 3.65 -18.10 5.81
C VAL A 5 3.11 -16.68 5.94
N VAL A 6 1.79 -16.53 6.03
CA VAL A 6 1.15 -15.24 6.22
C VAL A 6 1.61 -14.61 7.53
N ALA A 7 1.56 -15.31 8.66
CA ALA A 7 1.96 -14.76 9.97
C ALA A 7 3.43 -14.35 10.05
N LYS A 8 4.34 -15.15 9.49
CA LYS A 8 5.78 -15.02 9.73
C LYS A 8 6.55 -14.37 8.59
N LYS A 9 5.97 -14.30 7.38
CA LYS A 9 6.65 -13.78 6.19
C LYS A 9 5.92 -12.60 5.56
N ILE A 10 4.58 -12.62 5.50
CA ILE A 10 3.79 -11.57 4.83
C ILE A 10 3.32 -10.50 5.82
N SER A 11 2.71 -10.89 6.93
CA SER A 11 2.19 -10.01 7.97
C SER A 11 3.24 -9.02 8.53
N PRO A 12 4.52 -9.39 8.75
CA PRO A 12 5.55 -8.45 9.21
C PRO A 12 5.86 -7.33 8.23
N ILE A 13 5.85 -7.62 6.92
CA ILE A 13 6.25 -6.67 5.87
C ILE A 13 5.10 -5.76 5.44
N MET A 14 3.85 -6.12 5.79
CA MET A 14 2.63 -5.40 5.39
C MET A 14 2.19 -4.33 6.39
N VAL A 15 2.91 -4.15 7.48
CA VAL A 15 2.61 -3.16 8.52
C VAL A 15 3.85 -2.31 8.79
N SER A 16 3.65 -1.03 9.14
CA SER A 16 4.77 -0.17 9.52
C SER A 16 5.44 -0.63 10.82
N PHE A 17 4.69 -1.29 11.71
CA PHE A 17 5.20 -1.87 12.96
C PHE A 17 4.68 -3.28 13.17
N ASP A 18 5.59 -4.26 13.23
CA ASP A 18 5.26 -5.66 13.52
C ASP A 18 5.50 -5.98 15.00
N GLY A 19 4.44 -5.84 15.80
CA GLY A 19 4.40 -6.28 17.19
C GLY A 19 3.08 -6.97 17.53
N GLU A 20 2.73 -7.01 18.81
CA GLU A 20 1.51 -7.68 19.29
C GLU A 20 0.21 -7.10 18.70
N GLY A 21 0.25 -5.83 18.29
CA GLY A 21 -0.85 -5.14 17.60
C GLY A 21 -1.01 -5.46 16.10
N ASN A 22 -0.26 -6.39 15.52
CA ASN A 22 -0.35 -6.68 14.08
C ASN A 22 -1.76 -7.18 13.69
N GLY A 23 -2.54 -6.33 13.02
CA GLY A 23 -3.93 -6.59 12.67
C GLY A 23 -4.16 -7.80 11.75
N TYR A 24 -3.15 -8.22 10.98
CA TYR A 24 -3.24 -9.47 10.22
C TYR A 24 -3.29 -10.68 11.16
N ARG A 25 -2.44 -10.72 12.20
CA ARG A 25 -2.43 -11.80 13.19
C ARG A 25 -3.61 -11.71 14.16
N LYS A 26 -4.01 -10.48 14.53
CA LYS A 26 -5.06 -10.23 15.52
C LYS A 26 -6.47 -10.42 14.94
N TYR A 27 -6.70 -10.11 13.66
CA TYR A 27 -8.04 -10.10 13.08
C TYR A 27 -8.19 -11.01 11.86
N ILE A 28 -7.34 -10.88 10.84
CA ILE A 28 -7.51 -11.63 9.57
C ILE A 28 -7.30 -13.13 9.77
N MET A 29 -6.24 -13.53 10.48
CA MET A 29 -5.92 -14.94 10.67
C MET A 29 -6.96 -15.70 11.53
N PRO A 30 -7.42 -15.18 12.68
CA PRO A 30 -8.51 -15.81 13.41
C PRO A 30 -9.77 -15.93 12.57
N LEU A 31 -10.07 -14.91 11.76
CA LEU A 31 -11.24 -14.92 10.89
C LEU A 31 -11.14 -15.98 9.78
N ALA A 32 -9.94 -16.25 9.26
CA ALA A 32 -9.69 -17.31 8.30
C ALA A 32 -9.87 -18.73 8.85
N TYR A 33 -9.92 -18.91 10.17
CA TYR A 33 -10.29 -20.19 10.78
C TYR A 33 -11.80 -20.43 10.74
N VAL A 34 -12.59 -19.35 10.69
CA VAL A 34 -14.05 -19.39 10.77
C VAL A 34 -14.70 -19.23 9.40
N ASP A 35 -14.18 -18.35 8.54
CA ASP A 35 -14.71 -18.08 7.20
C ASP A 35 -13.86 -18.79 6.12
N PRO A 36 -14.45 -19.76 5.39
CA PRO A 36 -13.74 -20.51 4.35
C PRO A 36 -13.25 -19.66 3.18
N LEU A 37 -13.95 -18.57 2.85
CA LEU A 37 -13.58 -17.70 1.73
C LEU A 37 -12.35 -16.87 2.08
N ILE A 38 -12.25 -16.42 3.33
CA ILE A 38 -11.04 -15.74 3.84
C ILE A 38 -9.87 -16.72 3.92
N ASN A 39 -10.12 -17.97 4.33
CA ASN A 39 -9.10 -19.01 4.32
C ASN A 39 -8.52 -19.24 2.92
N GLN A 40 -9.38 -19.37 1.91
CA GLN A 40 -8.98 -19.53 0.52
C GLN A 40 -8.18 -18.31 0.03
N ALA A 41 -8.61 -17.09 0.40
CA ALA A 41 -7.89 -15.87 0.07
C ALA A 41 -6.49 -15.84 0.69
N LEU A 42 -6.35 -16.22 1.97
CA LEU A 42 -5.04 -16.34 2.64
C LEU A 42 -4.16 -17.39 1.96
N CYS A 43 -4.73 -18.53 1.57
CA CYS A 43 -4.00 -19.59 0.86
C CYS A 43 -3.51 -19.12 -0.51
N ALA A 44 -4.34 -18.42 -1.28
CA ALA A 44 -3.95 -17.85 -2.57
C ALA A 44 -2.83 -16.81 -2.41
N THR A 45 -2.95 -15.91 -1.42
CA THR A 45 -1.94 -14.91 -1.10
C THR A 45 -0.60 -15.54 -0.69
N ALA A 46 -0.64 -16.58 0.17
CA ALA A 46 0.55 -17.33 0.53
C ALA A 46 1.19 -18.02 -0.69
N ALA A 47 0.37 -18.62 -1.56
CA ALA A 47 0.84 -19.26 -2.78
C ALA A 47 1.44 -18.27 -3.79
N PHE A 48 0.89 -17.06 -3.93
CA PHE A 48 1.49 -16.00 -4.75
C PHE A 48 2.84 -15.53 -4.20
N HIS A 49 2.96 -15.34 -2.88
CA HIS A 49 4.22 -15.01 -2.23
C HIS A 49 5.26 -16.12 -2.41
N LEU A 50 4.91 -17.38 -2.10
CA LEU A 50 5.82 -18.52 -2.27
C LEU A 50 6.15 -18.78 -3.74
N GLY A 51 5.23 -18.46 -4.66
CA GLY A 51 5.38 -18.62 -6.10
C GLY A 51 6.58 -17.89 -6.71
N GLN A 52 7.15 -16.93 -5.98
CA GLN A 52 8.42 -16.28 -6.34
C GLN A 52 9.60 -17.26 -6.33
N HIS A 53 9.59 -18.22 -5.41
CA HIS A 53 10.60 -19.26 -5.29
C HIS A 53 10.09 -20.64 -5.74
N MET A 54 8.77 -20.81 -5.81
CA MET A 54 8.10 -22.06 -6.14
C MET A 54 7.06 -21.84 -7.26
N PRO A 55 7.48 -21.61 -8.52
CA PRO A 55 6.58 -21.19 -9.60
C PRO A 55 5.40 -22.13 -9.86
N HIS A 56 5.55 -23.42 -9.53
CA HIS A 56 4.49 -24.43 -9.66
C HIS A 56 3.25 -24.14 -8.80
N LEU A 57 3.33 -23.24 -7.80
CA LEU A 57 2.20 -22.83 -6.97
C LEU A 57 1.32 -21.77 -7.64
N LEU A 58 1.83 -21.04 -8.63
CA LEU A 58 1.13 -19.92 -9.27
C LEU A 58 -0.18 -20.32 -9.96
N PRO A 59 -0.24 -21.42 -10.76
CA PRO A 59 -1.50 -21.81 -11.40
C PRO A 59 -2.62 -22.15 -10.39
N PHE A 60 -2.24 -22.70 -9.23
CA PHE A 60 -3.19 -22.99 -8.16
C PHE A 60 -3.71 -21.71 -7.51
N ALA A 61 -2.82 -20.73 -7.29
CA ALA A 61 -3.17 -19.44 -6.73
C ALA A 61 -4.13 -18.66 -7.65
N GLU A 62 -3.85 -18.64 -8.96
CA GLU A 62 -4.69 -18.00 -9.99
C GLU A 62 -6.08 -18.64 -10.06
N LYS A 63 -6.14 -19.99 -10.11
CA LYS A 63 -7.42 -20.71 -10.10
C LYS A 63 -8.22 -20.42 -8.84
N THR A 64 -7.57 -20.41 -7.67
CA THR A 64 -8.23 -20.11 -6.39
C THR A 64 -8.75 -18.67 -6.37
N ARG A 65 -7.96 -17.71 -6.86
CA ARG A 65 -8.37 -16.31 -7.00
C ARG A 65 -9.61 -16.15 -7.88
N ALA A 66 -9.66 -16.82 -9.02
CA ALA A 66 -10.82 -16.79 -9.92
C ALA A 66 -12.10 -17.30 -9.23
N VAL A 67 -11.99 -18.38 -8.44
CA VAL A 67 -13.11 -18.91 -7.65
C VAL A 67 -13.57 -17.91 -6.59
N ILE A 68 -12.64 -17.27 -5.86
CA ILE A 68 -12.98 -16.27 -4.85
C ILE A 68 -13.72 -15.08 -5.48
N ILE A 69 -13.27 -14.59 -6.63
CA ILE A 69 -13.94 -13.51 -7.36
C ILE A 69 -15.36 -13.92 -7.78
N GLY A 70 -15.54 -15.16 -8.24
CA GLY A 70 -16.87 -15.72 -8.52
C GLY A 70 -17.79 -15.66 -7.30
N ASN A 71 -17.30 -16.17 -6.16
CA ASN A 71 -18.04 -16.18 -4.90
C ASN A 71 -18.36 -14.77 -4.40
N LEU A 72 -17.46 -13.80 -4.56
CA LEU A 72 -17.70 -12.40 -4.21
C LEU A 72 -18.81 -11.79 -5.07
N ARG A 73 -18.86 -12.10 -6.37
CA ARG A 73 -19.93 -11.64 -7.28
C ARG A 73 -21.29 -12.21 -6.90
N GLU A 74 -21.34 -13.48 -6.51
CA GLU A 74 -22.56 -14.10 -6.01
C GLU A 74 -23.01 -13.46 -4.69
N ARG A 75 -22.07 -13.29 -3.75
CA ARG A 75 -22.34 -12.66 -2.44
C ARG A 75 -22.78 -11.21 -2.56
N ALA A 76 -22.31 -10.48 -3.57
CA ALA A 76 -22.73 -9.10 -3.85
C ALA A 76 -24.25 -8.96 -4.09
N SER A 77 -24.93 -10.04 -4.48
CA SER A 77 -26.39 -10.06 -4.68
C SER A 77 -27.18 -10.37 -3.40
N CYS A 78 -26.52 -10.65 -2.27
CA CYS A 78 -27.17 -10.99 -1.01
C CYS A 78 -27.44 -9.74 -0.14
N VAL A 79 -28.44 -9.82 0.73
CA VAL A 79 -28.83 -8.73 1.65
C VAL A 79 -27.70 -8.30 2.59
N ASN A 80 -26.78 -9.22 2.93
CA ASN A 80 -25.65 -8.96 3.83
C ASN A 80 -24.30 -8.85 3.10
N ALA A 81 -24.30 -8.48 1.82
CA ALA A 81 -23.10 -8.39 0.98
C ALA A 81 -22.01 -7.47 1.52
N LEU A 82 -22.36 -6.51 2.38
CA LEU A 82 -21.47 -5.45 2.85
C LEU A 82 -20.87 -5.73 4.24
N ASP A 83 -20.72 -6.99 4.65
CA ASP A 83 -20.21 -7.39 5.96
C ASP A 83 -18.67 -7.32 6.10
N ASP A 84 -18.17 -7.44 7.34
CA ASP A 84 -16.72 -7.37 7.64
C ASP A 84 -15.93 -8.50 6.98
N ALA A 85 -16.56 -9.68 6.81
CA ALA A 85 -15.94 -10.82 6.16
C ALA A 85 -15.68 -10.55 4.68
N THR A 86 -16.66 -9.99 3.97
CA THR A 86 -16.51 -9.61 2.56
C THR A 86 -15.41 -8.57 2.37
N TRP A 87 -15.34 -7.58 3.27
CA TRP A 87 -14.24 -6.61 3.26
C TRP A 87 -12.88 -7.28 3.49
N ALA A 88 -12.76 -8.17 4.47
CA ALA A 88 -11.53 -8.90 4.73
C ALA A 88 -11.08 -9.77 3.53
N VAL A 89 -12.02 -10.37 2.78
CA VAL A 89 -11.70 -11.09 1.54
C VAL A 89 -11.14 -10.14 0.47
N ILE A 90 -11.82 -9.01 0.21
CA ILE A 90 -11.36 -8.02 -0.80
C ILE A 90 -9.96 -7.50 -0.44
N HIS A 91 -9.74 -7.16 0.84
CA HIS A 91 -8.44 -6.76 1.36
C HIS A 91 -7.36 -7.83 1.13
N THR A 92 -7.67 -9.08 1.44
CA THR A 92 -6.71 -10.19 1.29
C THR A 92 -6.38 -10.48 -0.18
N LEU A 93 -7.33 -10.28 -1.10
CA LEU A 93 -7.08 -10.38 -2.54
C LEU A 93 -6.16 -9.28 -3.05
N ILE A 94 -6.38 -8.03 -2.64
CA ILE A 94 -5.48 -6.91 -2.99
C ILE A 94 -4.06 -7.21 -2.51
N LEU A 95 -3.93 -7.71 -1.28
CA LEU A 95 -2.64 -8.15 -0.74
C LEU A 95 -1.96 -9.21 -1.63
N GLY A 96 -2.71 -10.22 -2.10
CA GLY A 96 -2.20 -11.23 -3.03
C GLY A 96 -1.71 -10.62 -4.34
N ASP A 97 -2.44 -9.66 -4.89
CA ASP A 97 -2.12 -8.99 -6.15
C ASP A 97 -0.89 -8.08 -6.05
N LEU A 98 -0.54 -7.59 -4.85
CA LEU A 98 0.73 -6.90 -4.64
C LEU A 98 1.93 -7.81 -4.94
N PHE A 99 1.84 -9.10 -4.61
CA PHE A 99 2.91 -10.07 -4.85
C PHE A 99 3.02 -10.51 -6.31
N THR A 100 1.91 -10.51 -7.05
CA THR A 100 1.90 -10.84 -8.48
C THR A 100 2.30 -9.66 -9.34
N GLY A 101 2.05 -8.43 -8.87
CA GLY A 101 2.19 -7.23 -9.68
C GLY A 101 1.09 -7.13 -10.74
N SER A 102 -0.05 -7.81 -10.55
CA SER A 102 -1.16 -7.82 -11.52
C SER A 102 -1.70 -6.42 -11.76
N GLU A 103 -2.08 -6.11 -13.01
CA GLU A 103 -2.77 -4.86 -13.35
C GLU A 103 -4.20 -4.84 -12.80
N GLU A 104 -4.77 -6.02 -12.51
CA GLU A 104 -6.09 -6.18 -11.91
C GLU A 104 -6.16 -5.66 -10.46
N VAL A 105 -5.02 -5.35 -9.83
CA VAL A 105 -4.97 -4.71 -8.51
C VAL A 105 -5.75 -3.39 -8.51
N VAL A 106 -5.73 -2.65 -9.64
CA VAL A 106 -6.48 -1.40 -9.80
C VAL A 106 -7.98 -1.67 -9.81
N SER A 107 -8.43 -2.70 -10.52
CA SER A 107 -9.85 -3.10 -10.56
C SER A 107 -10.36 -3.59 -9.20
N LEU A 108 -9.55 -4.34 -8.45
CA LEU A 108 -9.87 -4.74 -7.08
C LEU A 108 -9.92 -3.53 -6.14
N TYR A 109 -9.01 -2.58 -6.31
CA TYR A 109 -9.03 -1.34 -5.53
C TYR A 109 -10.29 -0.51 -5.83
N HIS A 110 -10.71 -0.37 -7.09
CA HIS A 110 -12.00 0.26 -7.41
C HIS A 110 -13.18 -0.46 -6.76
N SER A 111 -13.15 -1.80 -6.75
CA SER A 111 -14.18 -2.61 -6.08
C SER A 111 -14.20 -2.31 -4.58
N LEU A 112 -13.04 -2.17 -3.95
CA LEU A 112 -12.89 -1.77 -2.55
C LEU A 112 -13.44 -0.35 -2.29
N THR A 113 -13.13 0.63 -3.14
CA THR A 113 -13.64 2.00 -2.97
C THR A 113 -15.16 2.05 -3.11
N SER A 114 -15.72 1.35 -4.09
CA SER A 114 -17.17 1.22 -4.26
C SER A 114 -17.83 0.51 -3.08
N PHE A 115 -17.19 -0.54 -2.55
CA PHE A 115 -17.64 -1.26 -1.36
C PHE A 115 -17.70 -0.34 -0.14
N ILE A 116 -16.63 0.42 0.13
CA ILE A 116 -16.57 1.36 1.26
C ILE A 116 -17.64 2.46 1.13
N ALA A 117 -17.81 3.00 -0.08
CA ALA A 117 -18.83 4.02 -0.35
C ALA A 117 -20.25 3.49 -0.11
N ALA A 118 -20.56 2.29 -0.61
CA ALA A 118 -21.87 1.65 -0.44
C ALA A 118 -22.16 1.28 1.02
N ARG A 119 -21.12 0.87 1.75
CA ARG A 119 -21.22 0.49 3.17
C ARG A 119 -21.34 1.70 4.11
N GLY A 120 -20.70 2.81 3.76
CA GLY A 120 -20.60 4.02 4.57
C GLY A 120 -19.51 3.95 5.65
N THR A 121 -18.87 5.09 5.94
CA THR A 121 -17.75 5.22 6.90
C THR A 121 -18.20 5.16 8.36
N ALA A 122 -19.48 5.37 8.64
CA ALA A 122 -20.10 5.17 9.96
C ALA A 122 -20.08 3.69 10.42
N GLY A 123 -19.67 2.76 9.55
CA GLY A 123 -19.61 1.32 9.77
C GLY A 123 -18.29 0.78 10.34
N ALA A 124 -17.24 1.60 10.53
CA ALA A 124 -15.99 1.18 11.19
C ALA A 124 -16.14 1.13 12.73
N LYS A 125 -17.15 0.39 13.21
CA LYS A 125 -17.43 0.24 14.65
C LYS A 125 -16.69 -0.93 15.29
N SER A 126 -16.28 -1.92 14.49
CA SER A 126 -15.51 -3.07 14.97
C SER A 126 -14.00 -2.80 14.80
N PRO A 127 -13.14 -3.36 15.68
CA PRO A 127 -11.69 -3.26 15.52
C PRO A 127 -11.19 -3.82 14.18
N LEU A 128 -11.85 -4.85 13.63
CA LEU A 128 -11.55 -5.39 12.31
C LEU A 128 -11.90 -4.39 11.20
N ALA A 129 -13.10 -3.80 11.22
CA ALA A 129 -13.50 -2.82 10.21
C ALA A 129 -12.60 -1.57 10.25
N GLN A 130 -12.17 -1.16 11.44
CA GLN A 130 -11.19 -0.08 11.61
C GLN A 130 -9.84 -0.43 11.00
N PHE A 131 -9.30 -1.61 11.30
CA PHE A 131 -8.07 -2.12 10.67
C PHE A 131 -8.19 -2.20 9.14
N LEU A 132 -9.29 -2.70 8.61
CA LEU A 132 -9.53 -2.81 7.17
C LEU A 132 -9.67 -1.45 6.48
N TYR A 133 -10.35 -0.50 7.13
CA TYR A 133 -10.46 0.88 6.65
C TYR A 133 -9.10 1.53 6.50
N ILE A 134 -8.31 1.40 7.55
CA ILE A 134 -6.91 1.82 7.62
C ILE A 134 -6.10 1.24 6.45
N GLN A 135 -6.19 -0.07 6.21
CA GLN A 135 -5.40 -0.70 5.14
C GLN A 135 -5.89 -0.25 3.75
N ALA A 136 -7.19 -0.03 3.59
CA ALA A 136 -7.75 0.54 2.36
C ALA A 136 -7.19 1.94 2.07
N GLN A 137 -6.98 2.77 3.10
CA GLN A 137 -6.32 4.06 2.96
C GLN A 137 -4.86 3.93 2.56
N LEU A 138 -4.12 2.96 3.11
CA LEU A 138 -2.75 2.71 2.64
C LEU A 138 -2.71 2.29 1.17
N TYR A 139 -3.65 1.45 0.73
CA TYR A 139 -3.79 1.10 -0.68
C TYR A 139 -4.16 2.31 -1.54
N SER A 140 -4.92 3.27 -1.01
CA SER A 140 -5.25 4.50 -1.73
C SER A 140 -4.02 5.32 -2.07
N PHE A 141 -3.00 5.37 -1.21
CA PHE A 141 -1.73 6.01 -1.55
C PHE A 141 -1.06 5.33 -2.77
N PHE A 142 -1.06 3.99 -2.82
CA PHE A 142 -0.50 3.24 -3.94
C PHE A 142 -1.34 3.39 -5.22
N ALA A 143 -2.67 3.30 -5.11
CA ALA A 143 -3.59 3.29 -6.23
C ALA A 143 -3.91 4.70 -6.76
N ASN A 144 -4.00 5.72 -5.91
CA ASN A 144 -4.32 7.11 -6.31
C ASN A 144 -3.13 7.84 -6.93
N SER A 145 -1.92 7.31 -6.79
CA SER A 145 -0.81 7.66 -7.70
C SER A 145 -1.12 7.36 -9.17
N MET A 146 -2.16 6.55 -9.42
CA MET A 146 -2.74 6.25 -10.73
C MET A 146 -4.11 6.92 -10.95
N LEU A 147 -4.76 7.48 -9.92
CA LEU A 147 -6.17 7.89 -9.94
C LEU A 147 -6.39 9.12 -9.05
N ALA A 148 -6.69 10.28 -9.65
CA ALA A 148 -6.79 11.57 -8.99
C ALA A 148 -8.13 11.78 -8.26
N ASP A 149 -8.13 11.83 -6.91
CA ASP A 149 -9.02 12.62 -6.03
C ASP A 149 -8.64 12.37 -4.54
N TYR A 150 -8.41 13.41 -3.72
CA TYR A 150 -7.55 13.25 -2.50
C TYR A 150 -7.87 14.05 -1.22
N GLU A 151 -8.92 14.87 -1.16
CA GLU A 151 -9.14 15.78 -0.01
C GLU A 151 -9.37 15.03 1.34
N ASP A 152 -9.85 13.79 1.33
CA ASP A 152 -10.23 13.01 2.53
C ASP A 152 -9.08 12.18 3.15
N ILE A 153 -7.94 12.05 2.46
CA ILE A 153 -6.92 11.04 2.81
C ILE A 153 -5.94 11.53 3.90
N SER A 154 -5.76 12.84 4.08
CA SER A 154 -4.87 13.38 5.14
C SER A 154 -5.38 13.14 6.54
N ALA A 155 -6.68 13.37 6.75
CA ALA A 155 -7.35 13.11 7.99
C ALA A 155 -7.38 11.60 8.29
N ALA A 156 -7.64 10.78 7.27
CA ALA A 156 -7.68 9.32 7.41
C ALA A 156 -6.30 8.72 7.76
N THR A 157 -5.21 9.25 7.18
CA THR A 157 -3.84 8.79 7.44
C THR A 157 -3.36 9.18 8.83
N ARG A 158 -3.63 10.43 9.24
CA ARG A 158 -3.33 10.89 10.60
C ARG A 158 -4.10 10.09 11.64
N ARG A 159 -5.37 9.78 11.36
CA ARG A 159 -6.22 8.95 12.22
C ARG A 159 -5.70 7.50 12.28
N TYR A 160 -5.35 6.89 11.15
CA TYR A 160 -4.75 5.55 11.10
C TYR A 160 -3.55 5.43 12.03
N LEU A 161 -2.61 6.36 11.91
CA LEU A 161 -1.36 6.26 12.63
C LEU A 161 -1.59 6.48 14.13
N ASN A 162 -2.44 7.45 14.52
CA ASN A 162 -2.84 7.68 15.91
C ASN A 162 -3.58 6.49 16.55
N GLU A 163 -4.36 5.74 15.78
CA GLU A 163 -5.09 4.57 16.29
C GLU A 163 -4.17 3.34 16.40
N SER A 164 -3.22 3.20 15.48
CA SER A 164 -2.18 2.16 15.51
C SER A 164 -1.23 2.30 16.69
N THR A 165 -1.06 3.52 17.22
CA THR A 165 -0.25 3.80 18.43
C THR A 165 -1.01 3.52 19.73
N SER A 166 -2.35 3.65 19.72
CA SER A 166 -3.19 3.48 20.91
C SER A 166 -3.39 2.02 21.31
N ASP A 167 -3.31 1.09 20.36
CA ASP A 167 -3.52 -0.35 20.58
C ASP A 167 -2.18 -1.13 20.66
N ALA A 168 -1.06 -0.41 20.57
CA ALA A 168 0.28 -0.94 20.73
C ALA A 168 0.66 -0.90 22.22
N GLY A 169 1.24 -1.99 22.73
CA GLY A 169 1.67 -2.07 24.13
C GLY A 169 2.67 -0.96 24.51
N PRO A 170 2.91 -0.73 25.81
CA PRO A 170 3.72 0.38 26.30
C PRO A 170 5.15 0.42 25.70
N SER A 171 5.70 -0.71 25.27
CA SER A 171 7.01 -0.79 24.60
C SER A 171 7.07 -0.12 23.21
N VAL A 172 5.93 0.08 22.54
CA VAL A 172 5.85 0.65 21.19
C VAL A 172 5.64 2.17 21.24
N GLN A 173 4.94 2.65 22.27
CA GLN A 173 4.73 4.09 22.49
C GLN A 173 6.03 4.81 22.84
N ASP A 174 6.98 4.10 23.47
CA ASP A 174 8.32 4.60 23.78
C ASP A 174 9.35 4.37 22.66
N SER A 175 8.94 3.77 21.52
CA SER A 175 9.84 3.53 20.39
C SER A 175 9.97 4.77 19.51
N HIS A 176 11.21 5.25 19.31
CA HIS A 176 11.52 6.36 18.39
C HIS A 176 11.12 6.07 16.91
N GLU A 177 10.81 4.82 16.58
CA GLU A 177 10.45 4.34 15.24
C GLU A 177 9.04 4.76 14.78
N LEU A 178 8.11 4.91 15.74
CA LEU A 178 6.71 5.19 15.45
C LEU A 178 6.49 6.66 15.03
N PRO A 179 7.08 7.67 15.72
CA PRO A 179 7.10 9.05 15.22
C PRO A 179 7.80 9.19 13.86
N GLN A 180 8.89 8.46 13.63
CA GLN A 180 9.64 8.58 12.38
C GLN A 180 8.87 8.05 11.17
N ASN A 181 8.20 6.90 11.28
CA ASN A 181 7.32 6.40 10.22
C ASN A 181 6.11 7.31 9.99
N LEU A 182 5.56 7.91 11.07
CA LEU A 182 4.51 8.92 10.98
C LEU A 182 4.97 10.11 10.13
N ASP A 183 6.16 10.64 10.44
CA ASP A 183 6.74 11.79 9.75
C ASP A 183 7.00 11.49 8.27
N VAL A 184 7.46 10.27 7.94
CA VAL A 184 7.63 9.84 6.55
C VAL A 184 6.32 9.91 5.78
N HIS A 185 5.22 9.38 6.33
CA HIS A 185 3.92 9.40 5.66
C HIS A 185 3.34 10.82 5.55
N CYS A 186 3.47 11.64 6.59
CA CYS A 186 3.05 13.04 6.59
C CYS A 186 3.78 13.86 5.53
N ILE A 187 5.11 13.76 5.47
CA ILE A 187 5.92 14.49 4.47
C ILE A 187 5.60 14.00 3.06
N THR A 188 5.44 12.68 2.87
CA THR A 188 5.05 12.11 1.57
C THR A 188 3.72 12.67 1.10
N GLN A 189 2.77 12.83 2.00
CA GLN A 189 1.50 13.46 1.69
C GLN A 189 1.66 14.94 1.31
N GLU A 190 2.46 15.70 2.03
CA GLU A 190 2.73 17.10 1.68
C GLU A 190 3.37 17.22 0.30
N ILE A 191 4.32 16.33 -0.04
CA ILE A 191 4.93 16.24 -1.38
C ILE A 191 3.83 16.01 -2.44
N TYR A 192 2.94 15.07 -2.20
CA TYR A 192 1.86 14.75 -3.14
C TYR A 192 0.88 15.92 -3.32
N LEU A 193 0.41 16.53 -2.22
CA LEU A 193 -0.51 17.68 -2.25
C LEU A 193 0.13 18.86 -2.97
N LEU A 194 1.38 19.17 -2.62
CA LEU A 194 2.14 20.23 -3.26
C LEU A 194 2.19 20.01 -4.78
N ARG A 195 2.51 18.79 -5.24
CA ARG A 195 2.52 18.41 -6.67
C ARG A 195 1.19 18.68 -7.38
N MET A 196 0.06 18.48 -6.70
CA MET A 196 -1.27 18.74 -7.25
C MET A 196 -1.60 20.24 -7.30
N GLU A 197 -1.15 21.00 -6.30
CA GLU A 197 -1.49 22.43 -6.14
C GLU A 197 -0.77 23.37 -7.11
N SER A 198 0.35 22.97 -7.76
CA SER A 198 1.02 23.89 -8.68
C SER A 198 1.92 23.27 -9.74
N ARG A 199 1.79 23.80 -10.95
CA ARG A 199 2.91 24.05 -11.87
C ARG A 199 3.02 25.58 -11.99
N VAL A 200 4.24 26.13 -11.83
CA VAL A 200 4.74 27.43 -12.39
C VAL A 200 5.38 28.42 -11.40
N VAL A 201 5.32 28.29 -10.06
CA VAL A 201 5.95 29.29 -9.14
C VAL A 201 7.31 28.83 -8.55
N PRO A 202 8.36 29.68 -8.47
CA PRO A 202 9.64 29.34 -7.83
C PRO A 202 9.53 28.89 -6.36
N ALA A 203 8.62 29.48 -5.58
CA ALA A 203 8.37 29.11 -4.18
C ALA A 203 7.90 27.64 -4.01
N TYR A 204 7.23 27.08 -5.02
CA TYR A 204 6.89 25.66 -5.06
C TYR A 204 8.14 24.78 -5.15
N GLN A 205 9.15 25.23 -5.90
CA GLN A 205 10.38 24.48 -6.13
C GLN A 205 11.23 24.38 -4.85
N ASP A 206 11.36 25.48 -4.11
CA ASP A 206 12.11 25.52 -2.85
C ASP A 206 11.43 24.66 -1.77
N ARG A 207 10.11 24.79 -1.62
CA ARG A 207 9.35 24.00 -0.63
C ARG A 207 9.46 22.50 -0.90
N MET A 208 9.24 22.08 -2.15
CA MET A 208 9.33 20.67 -2.52
C MET A 208 10.76 20.12 -2.36
N THR A 209 11.79 20.93 -2.64
CA THR A 209 13.19 20.52 -2.37
C THR A 209 13.44 20.33 -0.87
N GLY A 210 12.89 21.21 -0.03
CA GLY A 210 12.92 21.05 1.43
C GLY A 210 12.26 19.74 1.89
N LEU A 211 11.05 19.45 1.39
CA LEU A 211 10.31 18.23 1.72
C LEU A 211 11.05 16.96 1.29
N LEU A 212 11.64 16.94 0.09
CA LEU A 212 12.42 15.77 -0.37
C LEU A 212 13.66 15.51 0.49
N ARG A 213 14.36 16.56 0.91
CA ARG A 213 15.51 16.42 1.84
C ARG A 213 15.08 15.92 3.21
N GLN A 214 13.96 16.41 3.73
CA GLN A 214 13.42 15.92 5.00
C GLN A 214 13.01 14.45 4.90
N LEU A 215 12.28 14.07 3.84
CA LEU A 215 11.91 12.67 3.60
C LEU A 215 13.14 11.77 3.51
N ARG A 216 14.16 12.17 2.75
CA ARG A 216 15.43 11.44 2.66
C ARG A 216 16.11 11.32 4.01
N GLY A 217 16.20 12.42 4.76
CA GLY A 217 16.79 12.43 6.10
C GLY A 217 16.07 11.45 7.05
N LEU A 218 14.74 11.42 7.04
CA LEU A 218 13.97 10.47 7.85
C LEU A 218 14.27 9.01 7.46
N LEU A 219 14.38 8.72 6.16
CA LEU A 219 14.69 7.37 5.67
C LEU A 219 16.15 6.94 5.93
N GLU A 220 17.10 7.88 5.91
CA GLU A 220 18.51 7.59 6.23
C GLU A 220 18.69 7.21 7.70
N HIS A 221 17.89 7.79 8.59
CA HIS A 221 17.94 7.51 10.03
C HIS A 221 16.97 6.41 10.46
N SER A 222 16.25 5.74 9.55
CA SER A 222 15.32 4.67 9.91
C SER A 222 16.12 3.39 10.19
N GLU A 223 16.68 3.28 11.39
CA GLU A 223 17.65 2.24 11.72
C GLU A 223 17.06 0.80 11.71
N HIS A 224 15.73 0.63 11.77
CA HIS A 224 15.16 -0.64 12.20
C HIS A 224 14.24 -1.38 11.20
N ARG A 225 13.76 -0.78 10.09
CA ARG A 225 12.91 -1.48 9.09
C ARG A 225 12.99 -0.93 7.66
N PRO A 226 14.14 -1.08 6.97
CA PRO A 226 14.24 -0.71 5.56
C PRO A 226 13.41 -1.62 4.63
N ASP A 227 12.76 -2.64 5.17
CA ASP A 227 11.98 -3.68 4.50
C ASP A 227 10.47 -3.57 4.72
N SER A 228 9.94 -2.46 5.22
CA SER A 228 8.48 -2.29 5.25
C SER A 228 7.94 -1.99 3.86
N GLN A 229 6.95 -2.77 3.40
CA GLN A 229 6.21 -2.47 2.17
C GLN A 229 5.51 -1.11 2.26
N THR A 230 5.18 -0.63 3.47
CA THR A 230 4.53 0.68 3.67
C THR A 230 5.41 1.86 3.24
N LEU A 231 6.74 1.69 3.21
CA LEU A 231 7.71 2.70 2.77
C LEU A 231 7.92 2.72 1.25
N ALA A 232 7.40 1.73 0.52
CA ALA A 232 7.57 1.66 -0.93
C ALA A 232 6.92 2.88 -1.64
N TRP A 233 5.76 3.34 -1.18
CA TRP A 233 5.12 4.53 -1.74
C TRP A 233 5.92 5.82 -1.48
N PRO A 234 6.29 6.17 -0.23
CA PRO A 234 7.18 7.29 0.07
C PRO A 234 8.43 7.32 -0.82
N CYS A 235 9.11 6.19 -0.98
CA CYS A 235 10.31 6.11 -1.79
C CYS A 235 10.02 6.31 -3.28
N PHE A 236 8.90 5.78 -3.80
CA PHE A 236 8.51 6.02 -5.18
C PHE A 236 8.20 7.49 -5.48
N LEU A 237 7.41 8.13 -4.63
CA LEU A 237 7.09 9.54 -4.79
C LEU A 237 8.35 10.40 -4.70
N GLY A 238 9.22 10.10 -3.73
CA GLY A 238 10.54 10.71 -3.61
C GLY A 238 11.37 10.54 -4.89
N ALA A 239 11.41 9.35 -5.48
CA ALA A 239 12.16 9.09 -6.70
C ALA A 239 11.65 9.89 -7.91
N ILE A 240 10.33 9.97 -8.10
CA ILE A 240 9.71 10.72 -9.21
C ILE A 240 9.88 12.23 -9.03
N GLU A 241 9.71 12.77 -7.83
CA GLU A 241 9.86 14.22 -7.62
C GLU A 241 11.33 14.66 -7.66
N SER A 242 12.24 13.78 -7.24
CA SER A 242 13.69 14.00 -7.36
C SER A 242 14.19 13.98 -8.80
N GLU A 243 13.45 13.30 -9.71
CA GLU A 243 13.73 13.16 -11.15
C GLU A 243 13.96 14.52 -11.84
N SER A 244 13.41 15.60 -11.30
CA SER A 244 13.57 16.96 -11.85
C SER A 244 14.76 17.76 -11.29
N ARG A 245 15.41 17.34 -10.20
CA ARG A 245 16.14 18.28 -9.32
C ARG A 245 17.45 17.79 -8.73
N SER A 246 17.59 16.49 -8.50
CA SER A 246 18.77 15.94 -7.82
C SER A 246 18.99 14.49 -8.23
N ARG A 247 20.09 14.26 -8.96
CA ARG A 247 20.46 12.92 -9.43
C ARG A 247 20.85 12.00 -8.26
N ASP A 248 21.27 12.57 -7.14
CA ASP A 248 21.62 11.85 -5.91
C ASP A 248 20.38 11.42 -5.12
N ASP A 249 19.38 12.31 -4.97
CA ASP A 249 18.13 11.96 -4.27
C ASP A 249 17.35 10.90 -5.05
N HIS A 250 17.26 11.05 -6.38
CA HIS A 250 16.65 10.04 -7.24
C HIS A 250 17.31 8.66 -7.07
N ARG A 251 18.65 8.63 -7.03
CA ARG A 251 19.41 7.40 -6.83
C ARG A 251 19.17 6.81 -5.44
N PHE A 252 19.13 7.65 -4.41
CA PHE A 252 18.83 7.23 -3.04
C PHE A 252 17.49 6.51 -2.97
N PHE A 253 16.42 7.16 -3.41
CA PHE A 253 15.06 6.61 -3.36
C PHE A 253 14.91 5.34 -4.23
N ALA A 254 15.49 5.33 -5.43
CA ALA A 254 15.48 4.15 -6.29
C ALA A 254 16.27 2.97 -5.69
N ASN A 255 17.39 3.24 -5.01
CA ASN A 255 18.12 2.22 -4.27
C ASN A 255 17.31 1.69 -3.09
N TYR A 256 16.62 2.56 -2.36
CA TYR A 256 15.77 2.19 -1.23
C TYR A 256 14.59 1.30 -1.68
N LEU A 257 13.89 1.67 -2.76
CA LEU A 257 12.87 0.82 -3.39
C LEU A 257 13.41 -0.56 -3.79
N ARG A 258 14.60 -0.61 -4.39
CA ARG A 258 15.25 -1.88 -4.74
C ARG A 258 15.59 -2.70 -3.49
N HIS A 259 15.94 -2.06 -2.39
CA HIS A 259 16.15 -2.73 -1.12
C HIS A 259 14.84 -3.34 -0.59
N ILE A 260 13.75 -2.55 -0.51
CA ILE A 260 12.42 -3.04 -0.11
C ILE A 260 12.01 -4.23 -0.98
N TRP A 261 12.11 -4.12 -2.31
CA TRP A 261 11.74 -5.23 -3.20
C TRP A 261 12.53 -6.51 -2.92
N LYS A 262 13.84 -6.41 -2.71
CA LYS A 262 14.70 -7.56 -2.42
C LYS A 262 14.35 -8.24 -1.10
N THR A 263 13.83 -7.50 -0.13
CA THR A 263 13.52 -8.01 1.20
C THR A 263 12.07 -8.46 1.34
N THR A 264 11.12 -7.80 0.68
CA THR A 264 9.68 -8.08 0.80
C THR A 264 9.13 -8.94 -0.31
N GLY A 265 9.63 -8.76 -1.54
CA GLY A 265 9.23 -9.53 -2.72
C GLY A 265 8.11 -8.98 -3.61
N PRO A 266 7.19 -8.04 -3.25
CA PRO A 266 6.12 -7.62 -4.15
C PRO A 266 6.58 -7.20 -5.55
N LYS A 267 6.04 -7.87 -6.57
CA LYS A 267 6.35 -7.60 -7.98
C LYS A 267 5.79 -6.26 -8.48
N THR A 268 4.93 -5.60 -7.70
CA THR A 268 4.55 -4.21 -7.96
C THR A 268 5.73 -3.26 -7.90
N ILE A 269 6.74 -3.50 -7.04
CA ILE A 269 7.87 -2.57 -6.87
C ILE A 269 8.78 -2.51 -8.12
N PRO A 270 9.17 -3.63 -8.77
CA PRO A 270 9.88 -3.60 -10.05
C PRO A 270 9.14 -2.81 -11.14
N LYS A 271 7.83 -3.02 -11.31
CA LYS A 271 7.02 -2.25 -12.29
C LYS A 271 7.04 -0.75 -11.97
N THR A 272 7.00 -0.42 -10.70
CA THR A 272 7.11 0.95 -10.18
C THR A 272 8.51 1.54 -10.45
N LEU A 273 9.59 0.77 -10.30
CA LEU A 273 10.95 1.17 -10.65
C LEU A 273 11.16 1.36 -12.16
N ASP A 274 10.55 0.53 -13.00
CA ASP A 274 10.59 0.71 -14.46
C ASP A 274 9.90 2.02 -14.86
N ARG A 275 8.81 2.39 -14.17
CA ARG A 275 8.13 3.68 -14.36
C ARG A 275 8.98 4.88 -13.92
N VAL A 276 9.70 4.76 -12.81
CA VAL A 276 10.66 5.79 -12.36
C VAL A 276 11.76 5.98 -13.41
N THR A 277 12.28 4.89 -13.96
CA THR A 277 13.37 4.92 -14.95
C THR A 277 12.92 5.48 -16.29
N THR A 278 11.77 5.02 -16.80
CA THR A 278 11.21 5.53 -18.07
C THR A 278 10.63 6.94 -17.97
N GLY A 279 10.23 7.39 -16.78
CA GLY A 279 9.89 8.79 -16.52
C GLY A 279 11.11 9.69 -16.74
N TRP A 280 12.23 9.30 -16.12
CA TRP A 280 13.51 10.03 -16.16
C TRP A 280 14.03 10.23 -17.58
N GLU A 281 14.00 9.18 -18.40
CA GLU A 281 14.41 9.24 -19.80
C GLU A 281 13.50 10.17 -20.63
N ARG A 282 12.19 10.17 -20.39
CA ARG A 282 11.21 11.01 -21.11
C ARG A 282 11.28 12.49 -20.74
N LYS A 283 11.58 12.80 -19.47
CA LYS A 283 11.72 14.18 -18.99
C LYS A 283 13.00 14.85 -19.50
N ALA A 284 14.09 14.09 -19.64
CA ALA A 284 15.33 14.54 -20.28
C ALA A 284 15.15 14.91 -21.77
N LEU A 285 14.09 14.40 -22.42
CA LEU A 285 13.74 14.63 -23.81
C LEU A 285 12.63 15.68 -24.02
N GLY A 286 12.19 16.38 -22.95
CA GLY A 286 11.27 17.52 -23.05
C GLY A 286 9.79 17.20 -23.30
N GLY A 287 9.36 15.94 -23.20
CA GLY A 287 7.97 15.54 -23.46
C GLY A 287 7.20 15.18 -22.20
N TRP A 288 6.39 16.11 -21.67
CA TRP A 288 5.29 15.78 -20.74
C TRP A 288 4.09 16.70 -21.00
N VAL A 289 3.37 16.43 -22.08
CA VAL A 289 1.98 16.87 -22.28
C VAL A 289 1.17 15.61 -22.54
N GLU A 290 0.16 15.39 -21.69
CA GLU A 290 -0.90 14.37 -21.78
C GLU A 290 -0.46 12.90 -21.77
N GLN A 291 -0.86 12.15 -20.73
CA GLN A 291 -1.21 10.71 -20.73
C GLN A 291 -0.99 9.97 -19.39
N SER A 292 -0.61 10.65 -18.29
CA SER A 292 -0.73 10.04 -16.95
C SER A 292 -2.14 10.12 -16.36
N LEU A 293 -3.06 10.82 -17.03
CA LEU A 293 -4.50 10.68 -16.86
C LEU A 293 -5.00 10.01 -18.14
N GLY A 294 -5.71 8.90 -18.01
CA GLY A 294 -6.31 8.22 -19.15
C GLY A 294 -7.11 9.22 -19.97
N GLY A 295 -6.73 9.36 -21.24
CA GLY A 295 -7.58 9.98 -22.23
C GLY A 295 -8.81 9.09 -22.40
N CYS A 296 -9.90 9.45 -21.75
CA CYS A 296 -11.22 9.15 -22.29
C CYS A 296 -11.58 10.32 -23.22
N HIS A 297 -11.62 10.02 -24.52
CA HIS A 297 -12.59 10.67 -25.38
C HIS A 297 -14.01 10.29 -24.95
#